data_AF-W1WH36-F1
#
_entry.id   AF-W1WH36-F1
#
_cell.length_a   1.000
_cell.length_b   1.000
_cell.length_c   1.000
_cell.angle_alpha   90.00
_cell.angle_beta   90.00
_cell.angle_gamma   90.00
#
_symmetry.space_group_name_H-M   'P 1'
#
loop_
_entity.id
_entity.type
_entity.pdbx_description
1 polymer ?
#
loop_
_entity_poly.entity_id
_entity_poly.type
_entity_poly.pdbx_seq_one_letter_code
_entity_poly.pdbx_strand_id
1 'polypeptide(L)'
;ANAVISGLAKGPFTDLSIYTEVIQDGMFDLIDAGKVTVCSGTALSPSPDGLKRFYANIDEYRKKIILRPQEISNNPGIARRIGVIAMNTAIEFDILAM
;
A
#
# COMPACT_ATOMS: atom_id res chain seq x y z
N ALA A 1 -4.25 0.50 9.85
CA ALA A 1 -3.35 -0.11 8.84
C ALA A 1 -1.95 -0.41 9.40
N ASN A 2 -1.26 0.56 10.02
CA ASN A 2 0.17 0.47 10.35
C ASN A 2 0.63 -0.80 11.08
N ALA A 3 -0.13 -1.31 12.07
CA ALA A 3 0.24 -2.54 12.79
C ALA A 3 0.27 -3.78 11.88
N VAL A 4 -0.71 -3.90 10.96
CA VAL A 4 -0.76 -5.00 9.97
C VAL A 4 0.44 -4.91 9.04
N ILE A 5 0.76 -3.70 8.58
CA ILE A 5 1.90 -3.46 7.67
C ILE A 5 3.23 -3.79 8.35
N SER A 6 3.42 -3.36 9.61
CA SER A 6 4.58 -3.77 10.40
C SER A 6 4.65 -5.29 10.61
N GLY A 7 3.50 -5.95 10.75
CA GLY A 7 3.42 -7.41 10.85
C GLY A 7 3.86 -8.08 9.54
N LEU A 8 3.39 -7.60 8.39
CA LEU A 8 3.79 -8.08 7.08
C LEU A 8 5.29 -7.87 6.82
N ALA A 9 5.85 -6.73 7.25
CA ALA A 9 7.28 -6.45 7.11
C ALA A 9 8.16 -7.45 7.88
N LYS A 10 7.72 -7.90 9.06
CA LYS A 10 8.44 -8.87 9.91
C LYS A 10 8.06 -10.32 9.63
N GLY A 11 6.97 -10.54 8.90
CA GLY A 11 6.43 -11.85 8.61
C GLY A 11 7.21 -12.62 7.54
N PRO A 12 6.84 -13.89 7.31
CA PRO A 12 7.49 -14.76 6.33
C PRO A 12 7.12 -14.45 4.88
N PHE A 13 6.24 -13.47 4.64
CA PHE A 13 5.79 -13.10 3.30
C PHE A 13 6.91 -12.41 2.52
N THR A 14 6.94 -12.61 1.21
CA THR A 14 7.82 -11.92 0.26
C THR A 14 7.03 -11.62 -1.02
N ASP A 15 7.63 -10.84 -1.92
CA ASP A 15 7.10 -10.58 -3.26
C ASP A 15 5.70 -9.96 -3.32
N LEU A 16 5.36 -9.18 -2.29
CA LEU A 16 4.06 -8.54 -2.15
C LEU A 16 3.83 -7.54 -3.28
N SER A 17 2.67 -7.68 -3.95
CA SER A 17 2.13 -6.69 -4.86
C SER A 17 1.07 -5.87 -4.13
N ILE A 18 1.34 -4.59 -3.93
CA ILE A 18 0.43 -3.67 -3.24
C ILE A 18 -0.40 -2.91 -4.27
N TYR A 19 -1.72 -2.91 -4.09
CA TYR A 19 -2.67 -2.10 -4.85
C TYR A 19 -3.54 -1.34 -3.86
N THR A 20 -3.34 -0.03 -3.75
CA THR A 20 -3.93 0.83 -2.72
C THR A 20 -4.40 2.15 -3.32
N GLU A 21 -5.22 2.91 -2.59
CA GLU A 21 -5.56 4.28 -2.98
C GLU A 21 -4.42 5.25 -2.61
N VAL A 22 -3.90 5.13 -1.38
CA VAL A 22 -2.90 6.04 -0.83
C VAL A 22 -1.69 5.26 -0.34
N ILE A 23 -0.50 5.74 -0.70
CA ILE A 23 0.78 5.20 -0.27
C ILE A 23 1.25 6.03 0.94
N GLN A 24 1.34 5.38 2.09
CA GLN A 24 1.75 5.95 3.37
C GLN A 24 3.08 5.34 3.84
N ASP A 25 3.64 5.81 4.95
CA ASP A 25 4.94 5.39 5.50
C ASP A 25 5.10 3.87 5.59
N GLY A 26 4.05 3.15 6.00
CA GLY A 26 4.10 1.69 6.08
C GLY A 26 4.42 1.00 4.75
N MET A 27 4.01 1.59 3.62
CA MET A 27 4.36 1.04 2.30
C MET A 27 5.84 1.21 2.00
N PHE A 28 6.44 2.32 2.44
CA PHE A 28 7.88 2.51 2.35
C PHE A 28 8.61 1.51 3.24
N ASP A 29 8.12 1.25 4.46
CA ASP A 29 8.71 0.26 5.35
C ASP A 29 8.72 -1.16 4.72
N LEU A 30 7.66 -1.51 3.98
CA LEU A 30 7.60 -2.78 3.24
C LEU A 30 8.55 -2.81 2.04
N ILE A 31 8.69 -1.69 1.33
CA ILE A 31 9.64 -1.57 0.22
C ILE A 31 11.07 -1.69 0.74
N ASP A 32 11.40 -0.96 1.81
CA ASP A 32 12.72 -0.93 2.46
C ASP A 32 13.08 -2.31 3.04
N ALA A 33 12.10 -3.05 3.56
CA ALA A 33 12.27 -4.43 4.02
C ALA A 33 12.46 -5.46 2.89
N GLY A 34 12.44 -5.03 1.62
CA GLY A 34 12.58 -5.91 0.46
C GLY A 34 11.38 -6.82 0.23
N LYS A 35 10.22 -6.48 0.82
CA LYS A 35 9.02 -7.34 0.80
C LYS A 35 8.14 -7.08 -0.42
N VAL A 36 8.35 -5.99 -1.15
CA VAL A 36 7.46 -5.49 -2.21
C VAL A 36 8.10 -5.60 -3.59
N THR A 37 7.37 -6.19 -4.53
CA THR A 37 7.70 -6.20 -5.95
C THR A 37 7.22 -4.93 -6.63
N VAL A 38 5.97 -4.53 -6.37
CA VAL A 38 5.33 -3.33 -6.91
C VAL A 38 4.34 -2.73 -5.91
N CYS A 39 4.25 -1.40 -5.88
CA CYS A 39 3.27 -0.65 -5.10
C CYS A 39 2.54 0.34 -6.00
N SER A 40 1.27 0.04 -6.32
CA SER A 40 0.42 0.89 -7.16
C SER A 40 -0.54 1.69 -6.27
N GLY A 41 -0.69 2.98 -6.55
CA GLY A 41 -1.78 3.76 -5.97
C GLY A 41 -2.01 5.10 -6.63
N THR A 42 -2.83 5.95 -6.01
CA THR A 42 -3.24 7.24 -6.58
C THR A 42 -2.33 8.37 -6.12
N ALA A 43 -2.04 8.41 -4.82
CA ALA A 43 -1.33 9.50 -4.21
C ALA A 43 -0.35 9.01 -3.14
N LEU A 44 0.66 9.85 -2.87
CA LEU A 44 1.57 9.71 -1.75
C LEU A 44 1.05 10.58 -0.60
N SER A 45 0.87 10.01 0.58
CA SER A 45 0.55 10.75 1.80
C SER A 45 1.42 10.30 2.98
N PRO A 46 2.76 10.36 2.85
CA PRO A 46 3.64 10.05 3.96
C PRO A 46 3.69 11.17 5.01
N SER A 47 4.17 10.82 6.20
CA SER A 47 4.56 11.77 7.24
C SER A 47 5.67 12.73 6.74
N PRO A 48 5.92 13.86 7.44
CA PRO A 48 7.03 14.75 7.08
C PRO A 48 8.39 14.05 7.01
N ASP A 49 8.65 13.10 7.90
CA ASP A 49 9.90 12.33 7.89
C ASP A 49 9.90 11.25 6.81
N GLY A 50 8.75 10.62 6.56
CA GLY A 50 8.55 9.72 5.42
C GLY A 50 8.79 10.41 4.08
N LEU A 51 8.39 11.68 3.95
CA LEU A 51 8.63 12.49 2.76
C LEU A 51 10.11 12.82 2.58
N LYS A 52 10.84 13.17 3.65
CA LYS A 52 12.30 13.34 3.60
C LYS A 52 12.99 12.05 3.16
N ARG A 53 12.59 10.91 3.74
CA ARG A 53 13.08 9.57 3.35
C ARG A 53 12.81 9.27 1.88
N PHE A 54 11.59 9.59 1.41
CA PHE A 54 11.19 9.40 0.02
C PHE A 54 12.08 10.19 -0.94
N TYR A 55 12.31 11.48 -0.67
CA TYR A 55 13.19 12.30 -1.50
C TYR A 55 14.65 11.85 -1.46
N ALA A 56 15.15 11.44 -0.29
CA ALA A 56 16.53 10.95 -0.15
C ALA A 56 16.80 9.66 -0.95
N ASN A 57 15.78 8.82 -1.17
CA ASN A 57 15.88 7.53 -1.86
C ASN A 57 14.97 7.44 -3.08
N ILE A 58 14.70 8.58 -3.74
CA ILE A 58 13.71 8.70 -4.81
C ILE A 58 13.95 7.71 -5.96
N ASP A 59 15.23 7.46 -6.27
CA ASP A 59 15.64 6.55 -7.35
C ASP A 59 15.30 5.09 -7.08
N GLU A 60 15.26 4.68 -5.81
CA GLU A 60 14.81 3.33 -5.46
C GLU A 60 13.29 3.24 -5.41
N TYR A 61 12.63 4.21 -4.80
CA TYR A 61 11.16 4.21 -4.70
C TYR A 61 10.49 4.31 -6.07
N ARG A 62 11.01 5.10 -7.02
CA ARG A 62 10.44 5.22 -8.37
C ARG A 62 10.45 3.92 -9.17
N LYS A 63 11.32 2.95 -8.83
CA LYS A 63 11.36 1.64 -9.48
C LYS A 63 10.24 0.72 -8.99
N LYS A 64 9.70 1.00 -7.80
CA LYS A 64 8.71 0.17 -7.12
C LYS A 64 7.31 0.77 -7.14
N ILE A 65 7.21 2.10 -7.20
CA ILE A 65 5.94 2.84 -7.08
C ILE A 65 5.38 3.20 -8.46
N ILE A 66 4.08 2.94 -8.63
CA ILE A 66 3.32 3.37 -9.81
C ILE A 66 2.15 4.23 -9.34
N LEU A 67 2.10 5.48 -9.80
CA LEU A 67 0.96 6.36 -9.56
C LEU A 67 -0.01 6.28 -10.74
N ARG A 68 -1.30 6.17 -10.43
CA ARG A 68 -2.40 6.07 -11.40
C ARG A 68 -3.53 7.02 -11.03
N PRO A 69 -4.34 7.46 -11.99
CA PRO A 69 -5.58 8.17 -11.69
C PRO A 69 -6.49 7.34 -10.76
N GLN A 70 -7.23 8.02 -9.89
CA GLN A 70 -8.15 7.39 -8.95
C GLN A 70 -9.16 6.47 -9.65
N GLU A 71 -9.61 6.83 -10.85
CA GLU A 71 -10.52 6.03 -11.69
C GLU A 71 -9.96 4.64 -12.04
N ILE A 72 -8.63 4.48 -12.04
CA ILE A 72 -7.95 3.19 -12.27
C ILE A 72 -7.67 2.50 -10.93
N SER A 73 -7.03 3.20 -9.99
CA SER A 73 -6.67 2.64 -8.66
C SER A 73 -7.90 2.14 -7.90
N ASN A 74 -9.06 2.77 -8.06
CA ASN A 74 -10.31 2.40 -7.40
C ASN A 74 -11.30 1.73 -8.35
N ASN A 75 -10.85 1.28 -9.53
CA ASN A 75 -11.74 0.62 -10.48
C ASN A 75 -12.18 -0.75 -9.93
N PRO A 76 -13.49 -1.00 -9.72
CA PRO A 76 -13.96 -2.25 -9.15
C PRO A 76 -13.70 -3.46 -10.06
N GLY A 77 -13.74 -3.26 -11.39
CA GLY A 77 -13.41 -4.30 -12.36
C GLY A 77 -11.95 -4.73 -12.28
N ILE A 78 -11.03 -3.78 -12.12
CA ILE A 78 -9.60 -4.05 -11.95
C ILE A 78 -9.35 -4.73 -10.61
N ALA A 79 -9.85 -4.16 -9.50
CA ALA A 79 -9.65 -4.71 -8.16
C ALA A 79 -10.16 -6.16 -8.05
N ARG A 80 -11.32 -6.45 -8.66
CA ARG A 80 -11.85 -7.82 -8.75
C ARG A 80 -10.99 -8.72 -9.64
N ARG A 81 -10.54 -8.23 -10.80
CA ARG A 81 -9.75 -9.02 -11.76
C ARG A 81 -8.39 -9.43 -11.21
N ILE A 82 -7.74 -8.57 -10.43
CA ILE A 82 -6.44 -8.86 -9.81
C ILE A 82 -6.56 -9.52 -8.43
N GLY A 83 -7.77 -9.74 -7.93
CA GLY A 83 -8.02 -10.41 -6.66
C GLY A 83 -7.50 -9.64 -5.45
N VAL A 84 -7.77 -8.33 -5.37
CA VAL A 84 -7.29 -7.50 -4.24
C VAL A 84 -7.83 -8.03 -2.91
N ILE A 85 -6.94 -8.27 -1.96
CA ILE A 85 -7.29 -8.47 -0.54
C ILE A 85 -7.45 -7.09 0.10
N ALA A 86 -8.71 -6.66 0.25
CA ALA A 86 -9.01 -5.35 0.83
C ALA A 86 -8.93 -5.39 2.37
N MET A 87 -8.21 -4.42 2.94
CA MET A 87 -8.11 -4.24 4.39
C MET A 87 -8.57 -2.82 4.74
N ASN A 88 -9.73 -2.71 5.37
CA ASN A 88 -10.31 -1.43 5.78
C ASN A 88 -10.73 -1.49 7.25
N THR A 89 -10.69 -0.34 7.93
CA THR A 89 -11.16 -0.23 9.30
C THR A 89 -12.65 0.07 9.29
N ALA A 90 -13.45 -0.76 9.97
CA ALA A 90 -14.82 -0.43 10.31
C ALA A 90 -14.83 0.43 11.59
N ILE A 91 -15.63 1.50 11.62
CA ILE A 91 -15.88 2.27 12.85
C ILE A 91 -16.80 1.46 13.76
N GLU A 92 -17.83 0.86 13.16
CA GLU A 92 -18.81 -0.02 13.79
C GLU A 92 -19.28 -1.06 12.77
N PHE A 93 -19.79 -2.19 13.25
CA PHE A 93 -20.45 -3.20 12.44
C PHE A 93 -21.58 -3.84 13.26
N ASP A 94 -22.67 -4.21 12.60
CA ASP A 94 -23.74 -4.97 13.23
C ASP A 94 -23.47 -6.49 13.20
N ILE A 95 -24.24 -7.26 13.96
CA ILE A 95 -24.07 -8.72 14.07
C ILE A 95 -24.37 -9.44 12.73
N LEU A 96 -25.17 -8.83 11.86
CA LEU A 96 -25.64 -9.44 10.62
C LEU A 96 -24.75 -9.13 9.41
N ALA A 97 -23.74 -8.28 9.53
CA ALA A 97 -22.84 -7.86 8.45
C ALA A 97 -22.53 -9.03 7.49
N MET A 98 -23.31 -9.07 6.39
CA MET A 98 -23.34 -10.08 5.34
C MET A 98 -23.15 -9.40 3.99
#